data_AF-A0AAD6P2P5-F1
#
_entry.id   AF-A0AAD6P2P5-F1
#
_cell.length_a   1.000
_cell.length_b   1.000
_cell.length_c   1.000
_cell.angle_alpha   90.00
_cell.angle_beta   90.00
_cell.angle_gamma   90.00
#
_symmetry.space_group_name_H-M   'P 1'
#
loop_
_entity.id
_entity.type
_entity.pdbx_description
1 polymer ?
#
loop_
_entity_poly.entity_id
_entity_poly.type
_entity_poly.pdbx_seq_one_letter_code
_entity_poly.pdbx_strand_id
1 'polypeptide(L)'
;MVVVVVWWRGRWRRRMQRRFIKGKVINMLVENVNGDMLRLRKTREAEMENWFSAQAVLRGREEEVNKGLKEMRDKMEGLELHLQVVLMNTDVLEAWVRENKGKLKGGSEHIDVDNTFECVDVLSKQMLECTAVDMAIEDVVYSLEKAVQEGAMPFDQYLRTVRLLSREQFFNRATAAKVRAAQMQAQVAGMGC
;
A
#
# COMPACT_ATOMS: atom_id res chain seq x y z
N MET A 1 27.83 16.83 118.51
CA MET A 1 28.48 17.06 117.19
C MET A 1 28.26 15.94 116.17
N VAL A 2 28.31 14.65 116.54
CA VAL A 2 28.24 13.51 115.59
C VAL A 2 26.92 13.44 114.79
N VAL A 3 25.78 13.73 115.42
CA VAL A 3 24.44 13.65 114.77
C VAL A 3 24.29 14.64 113.61
N VAL A 4 24.81 15.86 113.74
CA VAL A 4 24.70 16.91 112.70
C VAL A 4 25.54 16.57 111.48
N VAL A 5 26.75 16.02 111.67
CA VAL A 5 27.65 15.62 110.57
C VAL A 5 27.09 14.41 109.81
N VAL A 6 26.52 13.42 110.52
CA VAL A 6 25.85 12.27 109.90
C VAL A 6 24.62 12.71 109.11
N TRP A 7 23.83 13.64 109.64
CA TRP A 7 22.67 14.22 108.95
C TRP A 7 23.07 15.02 107.71
N TRP A 8 24.13 15.83 107.78
CA TRP A 8 24.67 16.57 106.63
C TRP A 8 25.24 15.63 105.56
N ARG A 9 26.00 14.60 105.93
CA ARG A 9 26.48 13.55 105.01
C ARG A 9 25.32 12.81 104.35
N GLY A 10 24.27 12.45 105.09
CA GLY A 10 23.07 11.82 104.54
C GLY A 10 22.28 12.74 103.60
N ARG A 11 22.16 14.03 103.93
CA ARG A 11 21.51 15.05 103.07
C ARG A 11 22.34 15.35 101.81
N TRP A 12 23.67 15.32 101.90
CA TRP A 12 24.57 15.50 100.77
C TRP A 12 24.54 14.28 99.83
N ARG A 13 24.62 13.06 100.38
CA ARG A 13 24.45 11.80 99.64
C ARG A 13 23.11 11.74 98.91
N ARG A 14 22.00 12.09 99.57
CA ARG A 14 20.67 12.18 98.94
C ARG A 14 20.56 13.27 97.86
N ARG A 15 21.33 14.37 97.96
CA ARG A 15 21.39 15.40 96.91
C ARG A 15 22.19 14.94 95.70
N MET A 16 23.33 14.29 95.92
CA MET A 16 24.17 13.75 94.86
C MET A 16 23.48 12.61 94.10
N GLN A 17 22.84 11.69 94.82
CA GLN A 17 22.04 10.61 94.22
C GLN A 17 20.90 11.15 93.35
N ARG A 18 20.18 12.18 93.83
CA ARG A 18 19.12 12.82 93.03
C ARG A 18 19.65 13.51 91.78
N ARG A 19 20.83 14.15 91.83
CA ARG A 19 21.46 14.75 90.64
C ARG A 19 21.91 13.68 89.64
N PHE A 20 22.48 12.59 90.12
CA PHE A 20 22.89 11.47 89.27
C PHE A 20 21.70 10.80 88.59
N ILE A 21 20.62 10.52 89.33
CA ILE A 21 19.38 9.97 88.75
C ILE A 21 18.79 10.94 87.72
N LYS A 22 18.72 12.24 88.03
CA LYS A 22 18.23 13.24 87.07
C LYS A 22 19.09 13.29 85.80
N GLY A 23 20.41 13.32 85.93
CA GLY A 23 21.33 13.31 84.79
C GLY A 23 21.19 12.04 83.95
N LYS A 24 21.07 10.87 84.59
CA LYS A 24 20.85 9.59 83.91
C LYS A 24 19.52 9.56 83.15
N VAL A 25 18.43 10.04 83.77
CA VAL A 25 17.11 10.12 83.12
C VAL A 25 17.12 11.12 81.95
N ILE A 26 17.77 12.28 82.13
CA ILE A 26 17.91 13.27 81.06
C ILE A 26 18.70 12.69 79.89
N ASN A 27 19.84 12.04 80.14
CA ASN A 27 20.63 11.42 79.07
C ASN A 27 19.85 10.32 78.35
N MET A 28 19.12 9.47 79.09
CA MET A 28 18.28 8.43 78.49
C MET A 28 17.15 9.02 77.62
N LEU A 29 16.53 10.11 78.06
CA LEU A 29 15.52 10.82 77.26
C LEU A 29 16.12 11.45 76.01
N VAL A 30 17.30 12.06 76.12
CA VAL A 30 18.01 12.66 74.98
C VAL A 30 18.41 11.59 73.97
N GLU A 31 18.94 10.45 74.43
CA GLU A 31 19.29 9.32 73.56
C GLU A 31 18.06 8.73 72.86
N ASN A 32 16.94 8.57 73.58
CA ASN A 32 15.69 8.08 73.00
C ASN A 32 15.13 9.06 71.97
N VAL A 33 15.07 10.36 72.28
CA VAL A 33 14.57 11.39 71.35
C VAL A 33 15.46 11.50 70.12
N ASN A 34 16.78 11.46 70.27
CA ASN A 34 17.70 11.44 69.14
C ASN A 34 17.54 10.17 68.30
N GLY A 35 17.35 9.02 68.94
CA GLY A 35 17.05 7.75 68.27
C GLY A 35 15.76 7.81 67.46
N ASP A 36 14.68 8.33 68.05
CA ASP A 36 13.38 8.49 67.40
C ASP A 36 13.45 9.51 66.26
N MET A 37 14.17 10.63 66.44
CA MET A 37 14.41 11.62 65.38
C MET A 37 15.14 10.99 64.19
N LEU A 38 16.15 10.16 64.42
CA LEU A 38 16.87 9.45 63.36
C LEU A 38 15.98 8.42 62.66
N ARG A 39 15.14 7.69 63.41
CA ARG A 39 14.17 6.73 62.83
C ARG A 39 13.12 7.44 61.98
N LEU A 40 12.55 8.55 62.46
CA LEU A 40 11.59 9.36 61.71
C LEU A 40 12.21 9.97 60.45
N ARG A 41 13.48 10.39 60.53
CA ARG A 41 14.18 10.89 59.35
C ARG A 41 14.39 9.79 58.30
N LYS A 42 14.87 8.60 58.70
CA LYS A 42 15.08 7.47 57.78
C LYS A 42 13.79 6.99 57.13
N THR A 43 12.70 6.92 57.90
CA THR A 43 11.38 6.54 57.36
C THR A 43 10.87 7.56 56.35
N ARG A 44 10.99 8.87 56.63
CA ARG A 44 10.65 9.92 55.67
C ARG A 44 11.51 9.88 54.40
N GLU A 45 12.81 9.66 54.53
CA GLU A 45 13.71 9.53 53.39
C GLU A 45 13.32 8.33 52.52
N ALA A 46 12.99 7.18 53.13
CA ALA A 46 12.51 6.01 52.41
C ALA A 46 11.14 6.23 51.74
N GLU A 47 10.20 6.89 52.43
CA GLU A 47 8.91 7.26 51.85
C GLU A 47 9.10 8.22 50.66
N MET A 48 9.99 9.20 50.80
CA MET A 48 10.30 10.16 49.73
C MET A 48 10.87 9.46 48.49
N GLU A 49 11.80 8.52 48.67
CA GLU A 49 12.34 7.70 47.58
C GLU A 49 11.24 6.84 46.90
N ASN A 50 10.31 6.28 47.70
CA ASN A 50 9.17 5.53 47.18
C ASN A 50 8.23 6.44 46.35
N TRP A 51 7.98 7.67 46.81
CA TRP A 51 7.15 8.63 46.06
C TRP A 51 7.82 9.07 44.76
N PHE A 52 9.14 9.33 44.77
CA PHE A 52 9.87 9.71 43.57
C PHE A 52 9.94 8.58 42.54
N SER A 53 10.18 7.34 42.98
CA SER A 53 10.17 6.18 42.08
C SER A 53 8.78 5.94 41.48
N ALA A 54 7.71 6.04 42.28
CA ALA A 54 6.34 5.97 41.78
C ALA A 54 6.03 7.08 40.76
N GLN A 55 6.46 8.32 41.04
CA GLN A 55 6.29 9.45 40.14
C GLN A 55 7.04 9.24 38.81
N ALA A 56 8.25 8.68 38.84
CA ALA A 56 9.01 8.38 37.64
C ALA A 56 8.30 7.35 36.75
N VAL A 57 7.74 6.29 37.35
CA VAL A 57 6.95 5.29 36.61
C VAL A 57 5.69 5.91 36.00
N LEU A 58 4.98 6.75 36.75
CA LEU A 58 3.78 7.41 36.25
C LEU A 58 4.07 8.35 35.09
N ARG A 59 5.18 9.11 35.14
CA ARG A 59 5.61 9.96 34.02
C ARG A 59 5.96 9.14 32.78
N GLY A 60 6.70 8.04 32.93
CA GLY A 60 7.01 7.17 31.80
C GLY A 60 5.74 6.61 31.14
N ARG A 61 4.75 6.20 31.94
CA ARG A 61 3.45 5.73 31.43
C ARG A 61 2.65 6.84 30.76
N GLU A 62 2.66 8.05 31.30
CA GLU A 62 2.02 9.21 30.69
C GLU A 62 2.61 9.50 29.30
N GLU A 63 3.94 9.46 29.17
CA GLU A 63 4.63 9.63 27.89
C GLU A 63 4.27 8.53 26.88
N GLU A 64 4.25 7.26 27.32
CA GLU A 64 3.86 6.12 26.48
C GLU A 64 2.41 6.25 25.98
N VAL A 65 1.48 6.60 26.87
CA VAL A 65 0.06 6.79 26.52
C VAL A 65 -0.09 7.97 25.56
N ASN A 66 0.59 9.09 25.81
CA ASN A 66 0.54 10.26 24.94
C ASN A 66 1.10 9.97 23.55
N LYS A 67 2.19 9.18 23.47
CA LYS A 67 2.73 8.71 22.20
C LYS A 67 1.73 7.82 21.47
N GLY A 68 1.15 6.83 22.14
CA GLY A 68 0.14 5.94 21.56
C GLY A 68 -1.09 6.71 21.06
N LEU A 69 -1.56 7.69 21.84
CA LEU A 69 -2.67 8.56 21.44
C LEU A 69 -2.36 9.38 20.19
N LYS A 70 -1.12 9.89 20.05
CA LYS A 70 -0.70 10.60 18.85
C LYS A 70 -0.68 9.67 17.64
N GLU A 71 -0.06 8.50 17.76
CA GLU A 71 -0.01 7.51 16.67
C GLU A 71 -1.40 7.05 16.23
N MET A 72 -2.35 6.90 17.16
CA MET A 72 -3.73 6.56 16.83
C MET A 72 -4.44 7.69 16.07
N ARG A 73 -4.22 8.95 16.45
CA ARG A 73 -4.77 10.11 15.72
C ARG A 73 -4.20 10.19 14.30
N ASP A 74 -2.88 10.08 14.16
CA ASP A 74 -2.23 10.13 12.84
C ASP A 74 -2.75 9.00 11.92
N LYS A 75 -2.98 7.80 12.48
CA LYS A 75 -3.59 6.67 11.75
C LYS A 75 -5.05 6.93 11.37
N MET A 76 -5.83 7.55 12.25
CA MET A 76 -7.22 7.89 11.99
C MET A 76 -7.31 8.89 10.82
N GLU A 77 -6.54 9.97 10.87
CA GLU A 77 -6.45 10.95 9.78
C GLU A 77 -5.99 10.30 8.46
N GLY A 78 -5.01 9.40 8.53
CA GLY A 78 -4.55 8.65 7.36
C GLY A 78 -5.62 7.72 6.76
N LEU A 79 -6.42 7.06 7.60
CA LEU A 79 -7.51 6.20 7.14
C LEU A 79 -8.67 7.00 6.56
N GLU A 80 -8.99 8.16 7.12
CA GLU A 80 -10.00 9.08 6.58
C GLU A 80 -9.61 9.57 5.18
N LEU A 81 -8.34 9.96 4.99
CA LEU A 81 -7.82 10.33 3.68
C LEU A 81 -7.90 9.16 2.69
N HIS A 82 -7.51 7.95 3.11
CA HIS A 82 -7.57 6.77 2.26
C HIS A 82 -9.02 6.43 1.86
N LEU A 83 -9.95 6.53 2.81
CA LEU A 83 -11.38 6.34 2.54
C LEU A 83 -11.88 7.33 1.49
N GLN A 84 -11.50 8.60 1.59
CA GLN A 84 -11.88 9.62 0.61
C GLN A 84 -11.37 9.28 -0.80
N VAL A 85 -10.12 8.81 -0.91
CA VAL A 85 -9.55 8.37 -2.19
C VAL A 85 -10.30 7.18 -2.77
N VAL A 86 -10.60 6.18 -1.95
CA VAL A 86 -11.35 4.99 -2.39
C VAL A 86 -12.74 5.38 -2.86
N LEU A 87 -13.47 6.22 -2.13
CA LEU A 87 -14.80 6.69 -2.53
C LEU A 87 -14.76 7.44 -3.87
N MET A 88 -13.79 8.36 -4.04
CA MET A 88 -13.64 9.08 -5.30
C MET A 88 -13.33 8.14 -6.47
N ASN A 89 -12.47 7.14 -6.26
CA ASN A 89 -12.16 6.14 -7.27
C ASN A 89 -13.38 5.26 -7.60
N THR A 90 -14.16 4.88 -6.58
CA THR A 90 -15.42 4.15 -6.77
C THR A 90 -16.40 4.96 -7.62
N ASP A 91 -16.58 6.25 -7.37
CA ASP A 91 -17.45 7.11 -8.15
C ASP A 91 -17.02 7.19 -9.63
N VAL A 92 -15.72 7.33 -9.89
CA VAL A 92 -15.16 7.32 -11.25
C VAL A 92 -15.41 5.98 -11.95
N LEU A 93 -15.18 4.86 -11.25
CA LEU A 93 -15.40 3.53 -11.80
C LEU A 93 -16.89 3.27 -12.05
N GLU A 94 -17.77 3.68 -11.15
CA GLU A 94 -19.21 3.54 -11.32
C GLU A 94 -19.74 4.38 -12.48
N ALA A 95 -19.25 5.61 -12.65
CA ALA A 95 -19.58 6.46 -13.78
C ALA A 95 -19.12 5.80 -15.10
N TRP A 96 -17.89 5.30 -15.15
CA TRP A 96 -17.37 4.58 -16.30
C TRP A 96 -18.18 3.32 -16.62
N VAL A 97 -18.53 2.51 -15.61
CA VAL A 97 -19.36 1.31 -15.79
C VAL A 97 -20.75 1.69 -16.30
N ARG A 98 -21.37 2.75 -15.78
CA ARG A 98 -22.69 3.23 -16.21
C ARG A 98 -22.68 3.64 -17.69
N GLU A 99 -21.65 4.37 -18.11
CA GLU A 99 -21.49 4.80 -19.50
C GLU A 99 -21.25 3.60 -20.45
N ASN A 100 -20.42 2.64 -20.04
CA ASN A 100 -20.01 1.53 -20.91
C ASN A 100 -20.97 0.33 -20.89
N LYS A 101 -21.82 0.18 -19.87
CA LYS A 101 -22.89 -0.84 -19.81
C LYS A 101 -23.84 -0.77 -21.01
N GLY A 102 -24.11 0.43 -21.53
CA GLY A 102 -24.94 0.60 -22.73
C GLY A 102 -24.26 0.12 -24.01
N LYS A 103 -22.93 0.30 -24.12
CA LYS A 103 -22.13 -0.08 -25.30
C LYS A 103 -22.06 -1.61 -25.48
N LEU A 104 -22.10 -2.37 -24.38
CA LEU A 104 -22.10 -3.83 -24.40
C LEU A 104 -23.45 -4.45 -24.80
N LYS A 105 -24.57 -3.79 -24.44
CA LYS A 105 -25.92 -4.30 -24.75
C LYS A 105 -26.27 -4.30 -26.24
N GLY A 106 -25.57 -3.50 -27.05
CA GLY A 106 -25.73 -3.48 -28.50
C GLY A 106 -25.04 -4.63 -29.26
N GLY A 107 -24.18 -5.42 -28.61
CA GLY A 107 -23.34 -6.42 -29.29
C GLY A 107 -23.14 -7.75 -28.55
N SER A 108 -23.87 -8.01 -27.45
CA SER A 108 -23.54 -9.11 -26.53
C SER A 108 -23.93 -10.52 -27.01
N GLU A 109 -24.76 -10.71 -28.03
CA GLU A 109 -25.10 -12.06 -28.50
C GLU A 109 -24.27 -12.52 -29.69
N HIS A 110 -23.67 -11.61 -30.47
CA HIS A 110 -22.78 -11.97 -31.58
C HIS A 110 -21.92 -10.76 -31.94
N ILE A 111 -20.73 -10.63 -31.33
CA ILE A 111 -19.73 -9.67 -31.81
C ILE A 111 -19.19 -10.26 -33.11
N ASP A 112 -19.55 -9.62 -34.22
CA ASP A 112 -18.93 -9.92 -35.51
C ASP A 112 -17.48 -9.44 -35.49
N VAL A 113 -16.57 -10.39 -35.25
CA VAL A 113 -15.12 -10.12 -35.12
C VAL A 113 -14.58 -9.47 -36.39
N ASP A 114 -15.12 -9.83 -37.55
CA ASP A 114 -14.66 -9.33 -38.86
C ASP A 114 -15.03 -7.86 -39.07
N ASN A 115 -16.14 -7.40 -38.47
CA ASN A 115 -16.60 -6.01 -38.54
C ASN A 115 -16.25 -5.18 -37.30
N THR A 116 -15.49 -5.75 -36.34
CA THR A 116 -15.08 -5.01 -35.13
C THR A 116 -14.01 -3.96 -35.45
N PHE A 117 -13.19 -4.22 -36.46
CA PHE A 117 -12.12 -3.34 -36.89
C PHE A 117 -12.35 -2.91 -38.33
N GLU A 118 -12.43 -1.60 -38.54
CA GLU A 118 -12.53 -1.02 -39.87
C GLU A 118 -11.17 -0.43 -40.28
N CYS A 119 -10.88 -0.49 -41.58
CA CYS A 119 -9.73 0.21 -42.12
C CYS A 119 -9.93 1.73 -42.03
N VAL A 120 -8.83 2.47 -41.88
CA VAL A 120 -8.84 3.94 -41.72
C VAL A 120 -9.53 4.65 -42.89
N ASP A 121 -9.37 4.13 -44.11
CA ASP A 121 -9.99 4.66 -45.33
C ASP A 121 -10.32 3.56 -46.34
N VAL A 122 -11.08 3.94 -47.37
CA VAL A 122 -11.53 3.03 -48.45
C VAL A 122 -10.34 2.44 -49.21
N LEU A 123 -9.27 3.20 -49.42
CA LEU A 123 -8.07 2.70 -50.11
C LEU A 123 -7.32 1.66 -49.28
N SER A 124 -7.22 1.85 -47.95
CA SER A 124 -6.63 0.82 -47.08
C SER A 124 -7.48 -0.45 -47.03
N LYS A 125 -8.81 -0.33 -47.05
CA LYS A 125 -9.70 -1.49 -47.17
C LYS A 125 -9.45 -2.24 -48.48
N GLN A 126 -9.39 -1.52 -49.59
CA GLN A 126 -9.11 -2.12 -50.91
C GLN A 126 -7.72 -2.78 -50.96
N MET A 127 -6.71 -2.18 -50.31
CA MET A 127 -5.39 -2.79 -50.17
C MET A 127 -5.46 -4.13 -49.43
N LEU A 128 -6.13 -4.14 -48.27
CA LEU A 128 -6.28 -5.31 -47.43
C LEU A 128 -6.97 -6.46 -48.19
N GLU A 129 -8.10 -6.16 -48.83
CA GLU A 129 -8.86 -7.14 -49.63
C GLU A 129 -8.03 -7.70 -50.79
N CYS A 130 -7.37 -6.84 -51.58
CA CYS A 130 -6.54 -7.30 -52.69
C CYS A 130 -5.38 -8.19 -52.22
N THR A 131 -4.73 -7.86 -51.10
CA THR A 131 -3.64 -8.68 -50.55
C THR A 131 -4.15 -9.99 -49.96
N ALA A 132 -5.28 -9.97 -49.27
CA ALA A 132 -5.90 -11.18 -48.73
C ALA A 132 -6.28 -12.16 -49.85
N VAL A 133 -6.88 -11.66 -50.94
CA VAL A 133 -7.22 -12.49 -52.11
C VAL A 133 -5.97 -13.00 -52.83
N ASP A 134 -4.93 -12.17 -53.00
CA ASP A 134 -3.66 -12.61 -53.62
C ASP A 134 -3.03 -13.78 -52.86
N MET A 135 -2.98 -13.69 -51.52
CA MET A 135 -2.48 -14.77 -50.67
C MET A 135 -3.38 -16.00 -50.69
N ALA A 136 -4.70 -15.82 -50.59
CA ALA A 136 -5.63 -16.94 -50.65
C ALA A 136 -5.52 -17.70 -51.98
N ILE A 137 -5.27 -17.01 -53.10
CA ILE A 137 -5.02 -17.65 -54.39
C ILE A 137 -3.75 -18.51 -54.36
N GLU A 138 -2.65 -18.02 -53.77
CA GLU A 138 -1.42 -18.83 -53.62
C GLU A 138 -1.68 -20.12 -52.82
N ASP A 139 -2.45 -20.02 -51.72
CA ASP A 139 -2.83 -21.18 -50.91
C ASP A 139 -3.69 -22.18 -51.71
N VAL A 140 -4.65 -21.68 -52.50
CA VAL A 140 -5.45 -22.52 -53.38
C VAL A 140 -4.58 -23.19 -54.44
N VAL A 141 -3.70 -22.45 -55.13
CA VAL A 141 -2.81 -23.02 -56.16
C VAL A 141 -1.91 -24.10 -55.57
N TYR A 142 -1.34 -23.87 -54.39
CA TYR A 142 -0.55 -24.88 -53.67
C TYR A 142 -1.37 -26.16 -53.40
N SER A 143 -2.61 -26.01 -52.92
CA SER A 143 -3.49 -27.16 -52.65
C SER A 143 -3.88 -27.91 -53.94
N LEU A 144 -4.08 -27.20 -55.04
CA LEU A 144 -4.39 -27.78 -56.34
C LEU A 144 -3.21 -28.56 -56.91
N GLU A 145 -1.99 -28.05 -56.76
CA GLU A 145 -0.78 -28.76 -57.19
C GLU A 145 -0.65 -30.10 -56.46
N LYS A 146 -0.86 -30.09 -55.14
CA LYS A 146 -0.87 -31.31 -54.33
C LYS A 146 -1.96 -32.30 -54.76
N ALA A 147 -3.17 -31.82 -55.03
CA ALA A 147 -4.28 -32.66 -55.49
C ALA A 147 -3.98 -33.36 -56.83
N VAL A 148 -3.23 -32.72 -57.73
CA VAL A 148 -2.78 -33.35 -58.98
C VAL A 148 -1.70 -34.38 -58.73
N GLN A 149 -0.71 -34.09 -57.87
CA GLN A 149 0.36 -35.03 -57.53
C GLN A 149 -0.20 -36.31 -56.90
N GLU A 150 -1.25 -36.20 -56.10
CA GLU A 150 -1.95 -37.32 -55.47
C GLU A 150 -2.95 -38.03 -56.41
N GLY A 151 -3.16 -37.51 -57.63
CA GLY A 151 -4.10 -38.08 -58.61
C GLY A 151 -5.58 -37.82 -58.29
N ALA A 152 -5.89 -36.98 -57.30
CA ALA A 152 -7.25 -36.59 -56.95
C ALA A 152 -7.89 -35.63 -57.96
N MET A 153 -7.07 -34.98 -58.80
CA MET A 153 -7.50 -34.06 -59.86
C MET A 153 -6.86 -34.40 -61.21
N PRO A 154 -7.63 -34.43 -62.32
CA PRO A 154 -7.08 -34.55 -63.66
C PRO A 154 -6.19 -33.35 -64.04
N PHE A 155 -5.06 -33.60 -64.68
CA PHE A 155 -4.10 -32.54 -65.06
C PHE A 155 -4.69 -31.44 -65.95
N ASP A 156 -5.56 -31.79 -66.90
CA ASP A 156 -6.23 -30.82 -67.77
C ASP A 156 -7.19 -29.88 -66.98
N GLN A 157 -7.79 -30.38 -65.90
CA GLN A 157 -8.60 -29.57 -65.01
C GLN A 157 -7.73 -28.59 -64.22
N TYR A 158 -6.60 -29.05 -63.69
CA TYR A 158 -5.64 -28.20 -62.99
C TYR A 158 -5.14 -27.03 -63.84
N LEU A 159 -4.69 -27.29 -65.07
CA LEU A 159 -4.17 -26.22 -65.94
C LEU A 159 -5.21 -25.13 -66.23
N ARG A 160 -6.49 -25.52 -66.39
CA ARG A 160 -7.57 -24.54 -66.58
C ARG A 160 -7.82 -23.72 -65.32
N THR A 161 -7.88 -24.37 -64.16
CA THR A 161 -8.14 -23.69 -62.88
C THR A 161 -7.00 -22.75 -62.50
N VAL A 162 -5.75 -23.20 -62.58
CA VAL A 162 -4.58 -22.36 -62.29
C VAL A 162 -4.55 -21.16 -63.22
N ARG A 163 -4.81 -21.32 -64.52
CA ARG A 163 -4.84 -20.19 -65.46
C ARG A 163 -5.91 -19.15 -65.10
N LEU A 164 -7.08 -19.59 -64.62
CA LEU A 164 -8.15 -18.69 -64.18
C LEU A 164 -7.74 -17.94 -62.91
N LEU A 165 -7.22 -18.65 -61.90
CA LEU A 165 -6.75 -18.09 -60.64
C LEU A 165 -5.59 -17.12 -60.84
N SER A 166 -4.59 -17.45 -61.68
CA SER A 166 -3.47 -16.55 -61.99
C SER A 166 -3.94 -15.27 -62.69
N ARG A 167 -5.00 -15.32 -63.50
CA ARG A 167 -5.59 -14.12 -64.11
C ARG A 167 -6.21 -13.22 -63.03
N GLU A 168 -6.97 -13.80 -62.10
CA GLU A 168 -7.57 -13.07 -60.99
C GLU A 168 -6.50 -12.47 -60.07
N GLN A 169 -5.46 -13.24 -59.77
CA GLN A 169 -4.30 -12.81 -58.99
C GLN A 169 -3.60 -11.60 -59.61
N PHE A 170 -3.41 -11.62 -60.93
CA PHE A 170 -2.83 -10.48 -61.65
C PHE A 170 -3.64 -9.19 -61.43
N PHE A 171 -4.97 -9.26 -61.50
CA PHE A 171 -5.82 -8.09 -61.27
C PHE A 171 -5.74 -7.59 -59.84
N ASN A 172 -5.68 -8.48 -58.84
CA ASN A 172 -5.50 -8.09 -57.44
C ASN A 172 -4.16 -7.42 -57.20
N ARG A 173 -3.05 -7.97 -57.73
CA ARG A 173 -1.71 -7.37 -57.65
C ARG A 173 -1.62 -6.02 -58.36
N ALA A 174 -2.19 -5.91 -59.55
CA ALA A 174 -2.24 -4.66 -60.30
C ALA A 174 -3.06 -3.59 -59.58
N THR A 175 -4.19 -3.97 -58.97
CA THR A 175 -5.03 -3.07 -58.18
C THR A 175 -4.30 -2.60 -56.94
N ALA A 176 -3.67 -3.52 -56.17
CA ALA A 176 -2.86 -3.16 -55.02
C ALA A 176 -1.70 -2.21 -55.39
N ALA A 177 -1.03 -2.41 -56.53
CA ALA A 177 0.01 -1.50 -56.99
C ALA A 177 -0.52 -0.08 -57.26
N LYS A 178 -1.71 0.04 -57.88
CA LYS A 178 -2.37 1.33 -58.13
C LYS A 178 -2.80 2.02 -56.84
N VAL A 179 -3.38 1.27 -55.90
CA VAL A 179 -3.80 1.82 -54.60
C VAL A 179 -2.59 2.33 -53.82
N ARG A 180 -1.46 1.60 -53.80
CA ARG A 180 -0.21 2.08 -53.17
C ARG A 180 0.27 3.38 -53.78
N ALA A 181 0.26 3.49 -55.11
CA ALA A 181 0.65 4.72 -55.79
C ALA A 181 -0.26 5.90 -55.43
N ALA A 182 -1.58 5.67 -55.38
CA ALA A 182 -2.55 6.69 -55.00
C ALA A 182 -2.37 7.15 -53.54
N GLN A 183 -2.13 6.21 -52.61
CA GLN A 183 -1.84 6.54 -51.21
C GLN A 183 -0.56 7.36 -51.05
N MET A 184 0.50 7.02 -51.79
CA MET A 184 1.75 7.77 -51.78
C MET A 184 1.58 9.19 -52.33
N GLN A 185 0.80 9.37 -53.40
CA GLN A 185 0.46 10.70 -53.93
C GLN A 185 -0.35 11.53 -52.92
N ALA A 186 -1.32 10.93 -52.25
CA ALA A 186 -2.12 11.61 -51.23
C ALA A 186 -1.26 12.04 -50.02
N GLN A 187 -0.31 11.22 -49.59
CA GLN A 187 0.64 11.58 -48.54
C GLN A 187 1.54 12.76 -48.94
N VAL A 188 2.10 12.73 -50.15
CA VAL A 188 2.96 13.81 -50.66
C VAL A 188 2.17 15.12 -50.79
N ALA A 189 0.91 15.07 -51.25
CA ALA A 189 0.04 16.24 -51.32
C ALA A 189 -0.33 16.80 -49.94
N GLY A 190 -0.55 15.92 -48.94
CA GLY A 190 -0.83 16.31 -47.56
C GLY A 190 0.36 16.91 -46.81
N MET A 191 1.61 16.57 -47.19
CA MET A 191 2.83 17.14 -46.61
C MET A 191 3.21 18.51 -47.21
N GLY A 192 2.58 18.91 -48.31
CA GLY A 192 2.82 20.18 -49.00
C GLY A 192 1.92 21.34 -48.57
N CYS A 193 1.09 21.16 -47.54
CA CYS A 193 0.24 22.20 -46.93
C CYS A 193 0.72 22.53 -45.51
#